data_AF-F4P4C5-F1
#
_entry.id   AF-F4P4C5-F1
#
_cell.length_a   1.000
_cell.length_b   1.000
_cell.length_c   1.000
_cell.angle_alpha   90.00
_cell.angle_beta   90.00
_cell.angle_gamma   90.00
#
_symmetry.space_group_name_H-M   'P 1'
#
loop_
_entity.id
_entity.type
_entity.pdbx_description
1 polymer ?
#
loop_
_entity_poly.entity_id
_entity_poly.type
_entity_poly.pdbx_seq_one_letter_code
_entity_poly.pdbx_strand_id
1 'polypeptide(L)'
;MASRVDSIQGLSRQDSIITLQINELETEYNGQSSSNSTFESNDSPTNRLDQMSHLKKLTQALYARGFLDGMFSDITVEALGHKFKLHRIVLVSNSYFAGMLSNNFWIEQSQSSISIQFDDPNITVEALTVVFSRIYGQTKMSITAENAKSLLAAGIFFDDLDICQQSMQFIISTLDESNIIEYLIFCDDFSYGTYSDSVLNTIVTQLCHRGYTEFSQLMEKLPLHWLARIVGSDCFMCPDEFSRYEFLRDVLCRRSANDTEWSKVQLRSDTACSNHTLVESNALTDLDANVPKGFSDDDSDDILCDASMDSSKSTTKDKGEACNEHNRDHLYVFANAIRFCHLSFTELKAIKKERHVQNTVLERAIWNQLELEDKIVGSSAEDLEIGSVTLADKEPIPHDDTDRIDGQFLVNVIKGPMFPYKNSTSPPFRFGIKFSNLQHLATGSKLVSKRAYYAGSYWQVYLQQISKNGLPKLGIYLQRISPNSEGWVQDESKDESESSIKPIASAVQSGRYEDKRIQVRTWFQLYCFFPNKCYTLESKPDIFKTNQSWGWRSHKLYRDAMDSGQKASFECAVVLCHV
;
A
#
# COMPACT_ATOMS: atom_id res chain seq x y z
N MET A 1 15.65 -30.19 82.23
CA MET A 1 17.02 -30.59 81.84
C MET A 1 16.95 -30.85 80.34
N ALA A 2 17.58 -30.06 79.46
CA ALA A 2 19.02 -29.80 79.32
C ALA A 2 19.78 -31.09 78.93
N SER A 3 20.56 -31.17 77.84
CA SER A 3 20.88 -30.19 76.78
C SER A 3 21.04 -30.93 75.43
N ARG A 4 21.02 -30.29 74.26
CA ARG A 4 22.18 -29.56 73.70
C ARG A 4 21.73 -28.59 72.60
N VAL A 5 22.17 -27.34 72.70
CA VAL A 5 22.19 -26.35 71.61
C VAL A 5 23.66 -26.10 71.28
N ASP A 6 24.00 -25.90 70.01
CA ASP A 6 24.99 -24.93 69.50
C ASP A 6 25.31 -25.19 68.01
N SER A 7 25.74 -24.14 67.29
CA SER A 7 26.22 -24.09 65.88
C SER A 7 25.30 -23.52 64.79
N ILE A 8 24.19 -22.82 65.08
CA ILE A 8 23.48 -21.99 64.07
C ILE A 8 23.11 -20.60 64.63
N GLN A 9 24.10 -19.71 64.72
CA GLN A 9 23.89 -18.25 64.89
C GLN A 9 24.82 -17.38 64.01
N GLY A 10 25.50 -17.97 63.02
CA GLY A 10 26.40 -17.23 62.12
C GLY A 10 25.71 -16.50 60.97
N LEU A 11 24.71 -17.14 60.33
CA LEU A 11 24.24 -16.73 59.00
C LEU A 11 23.27 -15.54 59.01
N SER A 12 22.25 -15.52 59.89
CA SER A 12 21.15 -14.55 59.77
C SER A 12 21.55 -13.08 59.95
N ARG A 13 22.74 -12.79 60.51
CA ARG A 13 23.26 -11.42 60.63
C ARG A 13 23.72 -10.84 59.30
N GLN A 14 24.37 -11.64 58.44
CA GLN A 14 24.84 -11.11 57.14
C GLN A 14 23.67 -10.90 56.19
N ASP A 15 22.71 -11.82 56.14
CA ASP A 15 21.49 -11.65 55.35
C ASP A 15 20.71 -10.40 55.80
N SER A 16 20.53 -10.21 57.12
CA SER A 16 19.85 -9.01 57.64
C SER A 16 20.60 -7.70 57.35
N ILE A 17 21.94 -7.71 57.37
CA ILE A 17 22.75 -6.54 57.02
C ILE A 17 22.62 -6.23 55.51
N ILE A 18 22.65 -7.24 54.66
CA ILE A 18 22.47 -7.09 53.20
C ILE A 18 21.07 -6.55 52.90
N THR A 19 20.01 -7.10 53.51
CA THR A 19 18.64 -6.57 53.34
C THR A 19 18.50 -5.13 53.84
N LEU A 20 19.15 -4.76 54.96
CA LEU A 20 19.14 -3.37 55.43
C LEU A 20 19.85 -2.43 54.43
N GLN A 21 21.02 -2.80 53.93
CA GLN A 21 21.75 -1.97 52.96
C GLN A 21 21.04 -1.87 51.60
N ILE A 22 20.30 -2.90 51.18
CA ILE A 22 19.43 -2.83 50.00
C ILE A 22 18.26 -1.85 50.26
N ASN A 23 17.60 -1.94 51.41
CA ASN A 23 16.51 -1.02 51.77
C ASN A 23 16.99 0.45 51.93
N GLU A 24 18.23 0.67 52.40
CA GLU A 24 18.86 2.00 52.44
C GLU A 24 19.06 2.55 51.01
N LEU A 25 19.57 1.74 50.08
CA LEU A 25 19.73 2.13 48.66
C LEU A 25 18.37 2.38 47.96
N GLU A 26 17.34 1.58 48.26
CA GLU A 26 15.98 1.79 47.73
C GLU A 26 15.30 3.05 48.30
N THR A 27 15.60 3.44 49.54
CA THR A 27 15.05 4.66 50.16
C THR A 27 15.79 5.93 49.77
N GLU A 28 17.09 5.88 49.48
CA GLU A 28 17.78 6.99 48.80
C GLU A 28 17.23 7.24 47.38
N TYR A 29 16.89 6.18 46.63
CA TYR A 29 16.37 6.30 45.26
C TYR A 29 14.95 6.91 45.17
N ASN A 30 14.07 6.59 46.11
CA ASN A 30 12.68 7.06 46.11
C ASN A 30 12.46 8.45 46.75
N GLY A 31 13.52 9.11 47.20
CA GLY A 31 13.47 10.23 48.16
C GLY A 31 13.42 11.67 47.61
N GLN A 32 12.86 11.96 46.43
CA GLN A 32 12.88 13.34 45.90
C GLN A 32 11.69 13.76 45.02
N SER A 33 10.62 14.32 45.62
CA SER A 33 9.47 14.87 44.88
C SER A 33 8.70 16.02 45.57
N SER A 34 9.37 17.02 46.13
CA SER A 34 8.72 18.30 46.49
C SER A 34 9.64 19.54 46.53
N SER A 35 9.46 20.41 45.53
CA SER A 35 9.66 21.88 45.51
C SER A 35 10.72 22.60 46.39
N ASN A 36 11.57 23.38 45.70
CA ASN A 36 12.19 24.63 46.16
C ASN A 36 13.25 24.59 47.29
N SER A 37 14.49 24.26 46.90
CA SER A 37 15.66 25.07 47.30
C SER A 37 16.65 25.17 46.15
N THR A 38 17.44 26.24 46.09
CA THR A 38 18.46 26.45 45.04
C THR A 38 19.66 25.53 45.27
N PHE A 39 19.75 24.46 44.47
CA PHE A 39 20.96 23.64 44.39
C PHE A 39 21.82 24.07 43.19
N GLU A 40 23.10 24.35 43.45
CA GLU A 40 24.10 24.50 42.41
C GLU A 40 24.40 23.13 41.78
N SER A 41 24.30 23.04 40.46
CA SER A 41 24.46 21.79 39.72
C SER A 41 25.94 21.40 39.59
N ASN A 42 26.54 20.88 40.67
CA ASN A 42 27.88 20.30 40.69
C ASN A 42 27.97 18.91 40.01
N ASP A 43 27.15 18.69 38.97
CA ASP A 43 27.16 17.47 38.16
C ASP A 43 28.31 17.52 37.14
N SER A 44 29.52 17.28 37.64
CA SER A 44 30.75 17.39 36.85
C SER A 44 30.73 16.44 35.64
N PRO A 45 31.13 16.89 34.43
CA PRO A 45 31.06 16.06 33.22
C PRO A 45 31.91 14.77 33.32
N THR A 46 32.93 14.78 34.18
CA THR A 46 33.73 13.60 34.56
C THR A 46 32.91 12.44 35.11
N ASN A 47 31.94 12.69 36.02
CA ASN A 47 31.18 11.62 36.66
C ASN A 47 30.31 10.84 35.65
N ARG A 48 29.64 11.57 34.75
CA ARG A 48 28.87 10.98 33.64
C ARG A 48 29.76 10.18 32.67
N LEU A 49 30.97 10.68 32.36
CA LEU A 49 31.93 9.96 31.51
C LEU A 49 32.40 8.65 32.14
N ASP A 50 32.68 8.63 33.44
CA ASP A 50 33.09 7.42 34.16
C ASP A 50 31.95 6.39 34.21
N GLN A 51 30.72 6.80 34.52
CA GLN A 51 29.52 5.94 34.48
C GLN A 51 29.32 5.31 33.09
N MET A 52 29.42 6.10 32.02
CA MET A 52 29.38 5.60 30.64
C MET A 52 30.52 4.60 30.35
N SER A 53 31.71 4.80 30.92
CA SER A 53 32.82 3.85 30.80
C SER A 53 32.53 2.51 31.49
N HIS A 54 31.88 2.54 32.65
CA HIS A 54 31.51 1.34 33.40
C HIS A 54 30.41 0.55 32.71
N LEU A 55 29.34 1.20 32.26
CA LEU A 55 28.27 0.56 31.48
C LEU A 55 28.83 -0.09 30.19
N LYS A 56 29.70 0.62 29.47
CA LYS A 56 30.34 0.10 28.25
C LYS A 56 31.24 -1.12 28.50
N LYS A 57 31.97 -1.15 29.62
CA LYS A 57 32.75 -2.34 30.03
C LYS A 57 31.82 -3.52 30.35
N LEU A 58 30.69 -3.26 31.01
CA LEU A 58 29.70 -4.28 31.36
C LEU A 58 29.00 -4.86 30.12
N THR A 59 28.47 -4.04 29.21
CA THR A 59 27.83 -4.56 27.98
C THR A 59 28.82 -5.27 27.07
N GLN A 60 30.07 -4.77 26.96
CA GLN A 60 31.12 -5.49 26.24
C GLN A 60 31.45 -6.85 26.88
N ALA A 61 31.43 -6.96 28.21
CA ALA A 61 31.62 -8.24 28.91
C ALA A 61 30.42 -9.18 28.75
N LEU A 62 29.18 -8.67 28.87
CA LEU A 62 27.96 -9.44 28.65
C LEU A 62 27.91 -10.00 27.22
N TYR A 63 28.19 -9.18 26.20
CA TYR A 63 28.26 -9.64 24.83
C TYR A 63 29.41 -10.66 24.61
N ALA A 64 30.64 -10.31 24.97
CA ALA A 64 31.80 -11.17 24.63
C ALA A 64 31.89 -12.45 25.48
N ARG A 65 31.54 -12.41 26.77
CA ARG A 65 31.64 -13.56 27.69
C ARG A 65 30.30 -14.24 27.92
N GLY A 66 29.22 -13.48 28.04
CA GLY A 66 27.87 -14.02 28.18
C GLY A 66 27.38 -14.62 26.86
N PHE A 67 27.18 -13.80 25.84
CA PHE A 67 26.56 -14.24 24.59
C PHE A 67 27.47 -15.10 23.70
N LEU A 68 28.72 -14.67 23.43
CA LEU A 68 29.62 -15.41 22.52
C LEU A 68 30.25 -16.67 23.16
N ASP A 69 30.85 -16.55 24.35
CA ASP A 69 31.47 -17.71 25.03
C ASP A 69 30.43 -18.62 25.74
N GLY A 70 29.21 -18.11 26.03
CA GLY A 70 28.20 -18.83 26.82
C GLY A 70 28.55 -18.97 28.31
N MET A 71 29.41 -18.11 28.88
CA MET A 71 29.85 -18.22 30.27
C MET A 71 28.73 -17.90 31.26
N PHE A 72 28.38 -18.86 32.11
CA PHE A 72 27.33 -18.79 33.14
C PHE A 72 25.88 -18.83 32.62
N SER A 73 25.67 -19.33 31.39
CA SER A 73 24.32 -19.51 30.83
C SER A 73 23.46 -20.45 31.69
N ASP A 74 22.29 -19.97 32.14
CA ASP A 74 21.32 -20.71 32.95
C ASP A 74 20.10 -21.18 32.14
N ILE A 75 20.04 -20.86 30.85
CA ILE A 75 19.00 -21.30 29.92
C ILE A 75 19.56 -21.51 28.51
N THR A 76 19.04 -22.52 27.80
CA THR A 76 19.26 -22.70 26.35
C THR A 76 17.99 -22.31 25.60
N VAL A 77 18.13 -21.55 24.52
CA VAL A 77 17.04 -21.30 23.57
C VAL A 77 17.39 -22.00 22.26
N GLU A 78 16.56 -22.96 21.87
CA GLU A 78 16.65 -23.67 20.61
C GLU A 78 15.71 -23.04 19.59
N ALA A 79 16.24 -22.61 18.45
CA ALA A 79 15.52 -21.83 17.45
C ALA A 79 16.09 -22.12 16.07
N LEU A 80 15.24 -22.53 15.12
CA LEU A 80 15.64 -22.95 13.76
C LEU A 80 16.76 -24.02 13.76
N GLY A 81 16.75 -24.94 14.75
CA GLY A 81 17.78 -25.97 14.96
C GLY A 81 19.10 -25.47 15.56
N HIS A 82 19.29 -24.17 15.73
CA HIS A 82 20.44 -23.59 16.43
C HIS A 82 20.17 -23.51 17.94
N LYS A 83 21.19 -23.73 18.78
CA LYS A 83 21.07 -23.73 20.25
C LYS A 83 21.89 -22.60 20.86
N PHE A 84 21.20 -21.54 21.29
CA PHE A 84 21.77 -20.36 21.92
C PHE A 84 21.88 -20.56 23.43
N LYS A 85 23.08 -20.40 23.99
CA LYS A 85 23.32 -20.41 25.45
C LYS A 85 23.12 -19.00 26.00
N LEU A 86 22.08 -18.81 26.80
CA LEU A 86 21.61 -17.48 27.21
C LEU A 86 21.43 -17.38 28.73
N HIS A 87 21.08 -16.18 29.19
CA HIS A 87 21.01 -15.82 30.61
C HIS A 87 19.63 -15.23 30.92
N ARG A 88 18.87 -15.87 31.81
CA ARG A 88 17.51 -15.45 32.18
C ARG A 88 17.44 -13.99 32.60
N ILE A 89 18.39 -13.56 33.44
CA ILE A 89 18.49 -12.17 33.92
C ILE A 89 18.78 -11.13 32.81
N VAL A 90 19.38 -11.55 31.69
CA VAL A 90 19.59 -10.68 30.52
C VAL A 90 18.36 -10.73 29.61
N LEU A 91 17.78 -11.92 29.41
CA LEU A 91 16.58 -12.11 28.58
C LEU A 91 15.37 -11.34 29.10
N VAL A 92 15.13 -11.26 30.41
CA VAL A 92 14.00 -10.49 30.98
C VAL A 92 14.08 -8.97 30.80
N SER A 93 15.14 -8.43 30.20
CA SER A 93 15.18 -7.04 29.71
C SER A 93 14.45 -6.83 28.38
N ASN A 94 14.09 -7.91 27.70
CA ASN A 94 13.29 -7.93 26.48
C ASN A 94 11.85 -8.38 26.79
N SER A 95 10.84 -7.73 26.21
CA SER A 95 9.43 -7.90 26.56
C SER A 95 8.87 -9.31 26.25
N TYR A 96 9.22 -9.89 25.10
CA TYR A 96 8.84 -11.27 24.73
C TYR A 96 9.32 -12.27 25.79
N PHE A 97 10.60 -12.23 26.13
CA PHE A 97 11.18 -13.11 27.14
C PHE A 97 10.71 -12.77 28.56
N ALA A 98 10.45 -11.51 28.90
CA ALA A 98 9.88 -11.12 30.19
C ALA A 98 8.46 -11.68 30.36
N GLY A 99 7.61 -11.61 29.31
CA GLY A 99 6.26 -12.19 29.33
C GLY A 99 6.27 -13.70 29.60
N MET A 100 7.24 -14.42 29.04
CA MET A 100 7.42 -15.87 29.19
C MET A 100 8.12 -16.29 30.49
N LEU A 101 9.14 -15.57 30.96
CA LEU A 101 10.01 -15.99 32.06
C LEU A 101 9.65 -15.37 33.42
N SER A 102 9.09 -14.17 33.46
CA SER A 102 8.78 -13.47 34.72
C SER A 102 7.46 -13.90 35.36
N ASN A 103 6.63 -14.67 34.64
CA ASN A 103 5.28 -15.06 35.07
C ASN A 103 5.20 -16.54 35.46
N ASN A 104 4.66 -16.83 36.65
CA ASN A 104 4.50 -18.18 37.20
C ASN A 104 3.40 -19.03 36.50
N PHE A 105 2.98 -18.64 35.30
CA PHE A 105 1.92 -19.30 34.51
C PHE A 105 2.47 -20.12 33.33
N TRP A 106 3.71 -19.86 32.91
CA TRP A 106 4.36 -20.51 31.76
C TRP A 106 5.31 -21.61 32.22
N ILE A 107 5.28 -22.78 31.56
CA ILE A 107 6.13 -23.93 31.94
C ILE A 107 7.61 -23.65 31.68
N GLU A 108 7.88 -22.81 30.69
CA GLU A 108 9.15 -22.27 30.23
C GLU A 108 9.93 -21.56 31.37
N GLN A 109 9.21 -20.95 32.34
CA GLN A 109 9.82 -20.39 33.54
C GLN A 109 10.66 -21.44 34.29
N SER A 110 10.23 -22.71 34.31
CA SER A 110 10.92 -23.80 35.02
C SER A 110 11.96 -24.57 34.20
N GLN A 111 12.01 -24.36 32.88
CA GLN A 111 12.81 -25.18 31.96
C GLN A 111 14.23 -24.63 31.75
N SER A 112 15.23 -25.52 31.79
CA SER A 112 16.62 -25.17 31.43
C SER A 112 16.85 -25.07 29.91
N SER A 113 15.88 -25.49 29.09
CA SER A 113 15.90 -25.35 27.63
C SER A 113 14.49 -25.06 27.11
N ILE A 114 14.36 -24.03 26.27
CA ILE A 114 13.13 -23.63 25.56
C ILE A 114 13.34 -23.89 24.07
N SER A 115 12.28 -24.25 23.34
CA SER A 115 12.29 -24.34 21.87
C SER A 115 11.31 -23.33 21.28
N ILE A 116 11.79 -22.47 20.38
CA ILE A 116 10.99 -21.47 19.66
C ILE A 116 10.86 -21.91 18.20
N GLN A 117 9.63 -21.99 17.72
CA GLN A 117 9.28 -22.26 16.33
C GLN A 117 8.78 -20.96 15.67
N PHE A 118 8.93 -20.86 14.36
CA PHE A 118 8.54 -19.68 13.57
C PHE A 118 7.83 -20.12 12.31
N ASP A 119 6.64 -19.57 12.07
CA ASP A 119 5.89 -19.79 10.82
C ASP A 119 6.34 -18.84 9.69
N ASP A 120 7.07 -17.76 10.03
CA ASP A 120 7.64 -16.80 9.09
C ASP A 120 9.02 -17.27 8.60
N PRO A 121 9.18 -17.64 7.31
CA PRO A 121 10.43 -18.11 6.73
C PRO A 121 11.49 -17.00 6.56
N ASN A 122 11.12 -15.73 6.75
CA ASN A 122 12.07 -14.62 6.73
C ASN A 122 12.89 -14.53 8.02
N ILE A 123 12.47 -15.18 9.12
CA ILE A 123 13.25 -15.22 10.35
C ILE A 123 14.43 -16.18 10.16
N THR A 124 15.66 -15.67 10.27
CA THR A 124 16.89 -16.45 10.04
C THR A 124 17.76 -16.55 11.31
N VAL A 125 18.60 -17.59 11.38
CA VAL A 125 19.57 -17.75 12.49
C VAL A 125 20.52 -16.55 12.61
N GLU A 126 20.87 -15.87 11.51
CA GLU A 126 21.63 -14.62 11.53
C GLU A 126 20.84 -13.51 12.23
N ALA A 127 19.61 -13.26 11.81
CA ALA A 127 18.77 -12.21 12.41
C ALA A 127 18.49 -12.47 13.89
N LEU A 128 18.23 -13.72 14.28
CA LEU A 128 18.13 -14.14 15.68
C LEU A 128 19.44 -13.86 16.46
N THR A 129 20.60 -14.16 15.85
CA THR A 129 21.91 -13.89 16.45
C THR A 129 22.11 -12.39 16.66
N VAL A 130 21.69 -11.54 15.73
CA VAL A 130 21.76 -10.07 15.83
C VAL A 130 20.81 -9.53 16.90
N VAL A 131 19.54 -9.96 16.91
CA VAL A 131 18.56 -9.56 17.93
C VAL A 131 19.05 -9.97 19.34
N PHE A 132 19.47 -11.22 19.52
CA PHE A 132 20.01 -11.65 20.80
C PHE A 132 21.30 -10.90 21.16
N SER A 133 22.19 -10.60 20.21
CA SER A 133 23.36 -9.73 20.47
C SER A 133 22.94 -8.35 21.03
N ARG A 134 21.88 -7.76 20.48
CA ARG A 134 21.34 -6.45 20.91
C ARG A 134 20.76 -6.49 22.32
N ILE A 135 20.10 -7.59 22.74
CA ILE A 135 19.67 -7.79 24.13
C ILE A 135 20.88 -7.77 25.11
N TYR A 136 22.06 -8.22 24.69
CA TYR A 136 23.30 -8.16 25.49
C TYR A 136 24.03 -6.80 25.36
N GLY A 137 23.40 -5.79 24.75
CA GLY A 137 23.92 -4.43 24.65
C GLY A 137 24.88 -4.18 23.48
N GLN A 138 24.97 -5.08 22.50
CA GLN A 138 25.75 -4.86 21.28
C GLN A 138 24.95 -4.01 20.29
N THR A 139 25.24 -2.70 20.25
CA THR A 139 24.58 -1.73 19.35
C THR A 139 25.24 -1.59 17.97
N LYS A 140 26.38 -2.25 17.74
CA LYS A 140 27.07 -2.23 16.44
C LYS A 140 26.56 -3.35 15.54
N MET A 141 25.85 -2.97 14.48
CA MET A 141 25.30 -3.85 13.47
C MET A 141 25.16 -3.06 12.16
N SER A 142 25.35 -3.73 11.01
CA SER A 142 25.12 -3.18 9.68
C SER A 142 23.90 -3.85 9.04
N ILE A 143 22.89 -3.05 8.68
CA ILE A 143 21.78 -3.51 7.83
C ILE A 143 22.26 -3.52 6.38
N THR A 144 21.93 -4.59 5.66
CA THR A 144 22.26 -4.81 4.25
C THR A 144 21.02 -5.28 3.48
N ALA A 145 21.07 -5.29 2.15
CA ALA A 145 19.99 -5.84 1.33
C ALA A 145 19.73 -7.33 1.61
N GLU A 146 20.76 -8.07 2.04
CA GLU A 146 20.69 -9.50 2.33
C GLU A 146 19.94 -9.78 3.65
N ASN A 147 20.10 -8.93 4.68
CA ASN A 147 19.53 -9.19 6.01
C ASN A 147 18.37 -8.27 6.43
N ALA A 148 18.10 -7.14 5.74
CA ALA A 148 17.06 -6.19 6.13
C ALA A 148 15.66 -6.81 6.33
N LYS A 149 15.24 -7.72 5.44
CA LYS A 149 13.96 -8.45 5.58
C LYS A 149 13.92 -9.30 6.85
N SER A 150 14.97 -10.08 7.08
CA SER A 150 15.07 -10.98 8.24
C SER A 150 15.24 -10.24 9.58
N LEU A 151 15.92 -9.09 9.57
CA LEU A 151 16.06 -8.21 10.73
C LEU A 151 14.76 -7.49 11.08
N LEU A 152 13.93 -7.14 10.09
CA LEU A 152 12.56 -6.68 10.34
C LEU A 152 11.70 -7.80 10.94
N ALA A 153 11.70 -8.99 10.33
CA ALA A 153 10.90 -10.13 10.78
C ALA A 153 11.25 -10.58 12.21
N ALA A 154 12.53 -10.81 12.50
CA ALA A 154 13.00 -11.16 13.83
C ALA A 154 12.82 -10.00 14.83
N GLY A 155 13.00 -8.75 14.38
CA GLY A 155 12.75 -7.56 15.19
C GLY A 155 11.32 -7.47 15.70
N ILE A 156 10.34 -7.72 14.83
CA ILE A 156 8.91 -7.72 15.19
C ILE A 156 8.60 -8.86 16.17
N PHE A 157 9.10 -10.07 15.90
CA PHE A 157 8.84 -11.24 16.76
C PHE A 157 9.35 -11.03 18.20
N PHE A 158 10.49 -10.36 18.37
CA PHE A 158 11.11 -10.10 19.67
C PHE A 158 10.93 -8.64 20.16
N ASP A 159 10.00 -7.86 19.59
CA ASP A 159 9.66 -6.49 20.02
C ASP A 159 10.87 -5.52 20.09
N ASP A 160 11.83 -5.69 19.18
CA ASP A 160 12.95 -4.77 18.99
C ASP A 160 12.54 -3.68 17.98
N LEU A 161 11.79 -2.70 18.49
CA LEU A 161 11.21 -1.61 17.68
C LEU A 161 12.26 -0.73 16.98
N ASP A 162 13.49 -0.68 17.50
CA ASP A 162 14.62 0.06 16.91
C ASP A 162 15.17 -0.67 15.68
N ILE A 163 15.39 -1.99 15.72
CA ILE A 163 15.80 -2.72 14.50
C ILE A 163 14.68 -2.73 13.45
N CYS A 164 13.41 -2.78 13.87
CA CYS A 164 12.28 -2.65 12.95
C CYS A 164 12.30 -1.30 12.21
N GLN A 165 12.47 -0.21 12.95
CA GLN A 165 12.53 1.14 12.41
C GLN A 165 13.73 1.32 11.45
N GLN A 166 14.92 0.86 11.82
CA GLN A 166 16.10 0.97 10.99
C GLN A 166 16.01 0.08 9.73
N SER A 167 15.47 -1.14 9.84
CA SER A 167 15.29 -2.05 8.69
C SER A 167 14.26 -1.49 7.70
N MET A 168 13.12 -0.99 8.19
CA MET A 168 12.12 -0.30 7.36
C MET A 168 12.73 0.91 6.64
N GLN A 169 13.50 1.75 7.34
CA GLN A 169 14.16 2.91 6.74
C GLN A 169 15.20 2.52 5.69
N PHE A 170 16.00 1.48 5.94
CA PHE A 170 16.96 0.94 4.98
C PHE A 170 16.23 0.48 3.70
N ILE A 171 15.20 -0.37 3.84
CA ILE A 171 14.39 -0.86 2.72
C ILE A 171 13.84 0.32 1.89
N ILE A 172 13.12 1.25 2.53
CA ILE A 172 12.55 2.42 1.85
C ILE A 172 13.62 3.27 1.14
N SER A 173 14.81 3.41 1.72
CA SER A 173 15.93 4.17 1.12
C SER A 173 16.62 3.46 -0.05
N THR A 174 16.38 2.17 -0.24
CA THR A 174 17.00 1.32 -1.28
C THR A 174 16.01 0.81 -2.34
N LEU A 175 14.72 1.18 -2.26
CA LEU A 175 13.70 0.76 -3.21
C LEU A 175 13.97 1.27 -4.64
N ASP A 176 14.20 0.35 -5.57
CA ASP A 176 14.40 0.63 -7.00
C ASP A 176 13.75 -0.43 -7.91
N GLU A 177 13.88 -0.25 -9.23
CA GLU A 177 13.29 -1.10 -10.28
C GLU A 177 13.79 -2.56 -10.27
N SER A 178 14.88 -2.89 -9.55
CA SER A 178 15.39 -4.25 -9.40
C SER A 178 14.74 -5.00 -8.24
N ASN A 179 14.40 -4.31 -7.14
CA ASN A 179 14.00 -4.94 -5.87
C ASN A 179 12.56 -4.64 -5.42
N ILE A 180 11.88 -3.66 -6.03
CA ILE A 180 10.52 -3.23 -5.65
C ILE A 180 9.47 -4.34 -5.69
N ILE A 181 9.60 -5.34 -6.57
CA ILE A 181 8.69 -6.51 -6.62
C ILE A 181 9.00 -7.52 -5.49
N GLU A 182 10.28 -7.68 -5.14
CA GLU A 182 10.69 -8.57 -4.05
C GLU A 182 10.15 -8.05 -2.70
N TYR A 183 10.30 -6.75 -2.46
CA TYR A 183 9.73 -6.11 -1.27
C TYR A 183 8.20 -6.00 -1.30
N LEU A 184 7.57 -5.96 -2.49
CA LEU A 184 6.11 -6.04 -2.62
C LEU A 184 5.59 -7.39 -2.14
N ILE A 185 6.18 -8.49 -2.62
CA ILE A 185 5.80 -9.86 -2.25
C ILE A 185 6.05 -10.08 -0.75
N PHE A 186 7.23 -9.71 -0.24
CA PHE A 186 7.56 -9.76 1.19
C PHE A 186 6.54 -9.06 2.10
N CYS A 187 5.90 -7.97 1.65
CA CYS A 187 4.88 -7.22 2.40
C CYS A 187 3.41 -7.59 2.05
N ASP A 188 3.18 -8.50 1.11
CA ASP A 188 1.85 -9.09 0.80
C ASP A 188 1.72 -10.48 1.44
N ASP A 189 2.81 -11.26 1.46
CA ASP A 189 2.92 -12.57 2.12
C ASP A 189 2.90 -12.46 3.66
N PHE A 190 3.62 -11.47 4.23
CA PHE A 190 3.78 -11.30 5.68
C PHE A 190 3.52 -9.86 6.14
N SER A 191 2.79 -9.72 7.26
CA SER A 191 2.42 -8.43 7.84
C SER A 191 3.28 -8.11 9.07
N TYR A 192 4.20 -7.16 8.89
CA TYR A 192 5.03 -6.53 9.93
C TYR A 192 4.38 -5.24 10.45
N GLY A 193 3.04 -5.18 10.45
CA GLY A 193 2.24 -4.04 10.89
C GLY A 193 2.57 -2.74 10.15
N THR A 194 2.69 -1.65 10.91
CA THR A 194 2.96 -0.30 10.38
C THR A 194 4.27 -0.19 9.60
N TYR A 195 5.24 -1.07 9.86
CA TYR A 195 6.53 -1.09 9.16
C TYR A 195 6.37 -1.62 7.73
N SER A 196 5.71 -2.77 7.55
CA SER A 196 5.35 -3.27 6.21
C SER A 196 4.36 -2.37 5.49
N ASP A 197 3.37 -1.79 6.19
CA ASP A 197 2.44 -0.83 5.55
C ASP A 197 3.15 0.43 5.06
N SER A 198 4.22 0.87 5.75
CA SER A 198 5.04 2.00 5.31
C SER A 198 5.88 1.67 4.07
N VAL A 199 6.53 0.50 4.04
CA VAL A 199 7.25 -0.01 2.86
C VAL A 199 6.27 -0.15 1.68
N LEU A 200 5.16 -0.83 1.89
CA LEU A 200 4.14 -1.10 0.88
C LEU A 200 3.49 0.20 0.37
N ASN A 201 3.26 1.19 1.24
CA ASN A 201 2.81 2.52 0.83
C ASN A 201 3.81 3.22 -0.11
N THR A 202 5.11 3.16 0.17
CA THR A 202 6.14 3.69 -0.75
C THR A 202 6.13 2.93 -2.08
N ILE A 203 6.02 1.60 -2.04
CA ILE A 203 5.97 0.75 -3.24
C ILE A 203 4.76 1.12 -4.11
N VAL A 204 3.54 1.10 -3.58
CA VAL A 204 2.34 1.44 -4.39
C VAL A 204 2.34 2.90 -4.83
N THR A 205 2.95 3.82 -4.07
CA THR A 205 3.14 5.21 -4.51
C THR A 205 4.04 5.28 -5.74
N GLN A 206 5.17 4.56 -5.77
CA GLN A 206 6.02 4.50 -6.97
C GLN A 206 5.31 3.79 -8.13
N LEU A 207 4.64 2.66 -7.91
CA LEU A 207 3.91 1.93 -8.94
C LEU A 207 2.76 2.74 -9.55
N CYS A 208 2.00 3.49 -8.74
CA CYS A 208 0.93 4.36 -9.24
C CYS A 208 1.46 5.63 -9.94
N HIS A 209 2.64 6.14 -9.56
CA HIS A 209 3.24 7.34 -10.17
C HIS A 209 3.98 7.03 -11.47
N ARG A 210 4.89 6.05 -11.44
CA ARG A 210 5.85 5.73 -12.51
C ARG A 210 5.44 4.52 -13.37
N GLY A 211 4.37 3.83 -12.98
CA GLY A 211 3.80 2.64 -13.64
C GLY A 211 3.61 2.79 -15.15
N TYR A 212 2.94 3.87 -15.55
CA TYR A 212 2.65 4.19 -16.96
C TYR A 212 3.88 4.69 -17.73
N THR A 213 4.73 5.52 -17.10
CA THR A 213 5.78 6.29 -17.78
C THR A 213 7.10 5.54 -17.93
N GLU A 214 7.54 4.84 -16.89
CA GLU A 214 8.91 4.34 -16.75
C GLU A 214 8.93 2.84 -16.45
N PHE A 215 8.01 2.38 -15.60
CA PHE A 215 7.98 1.03 -15.05
C PHE A 215 7.29 -0.02 -15.95
N SER A 216 7.13 0.21 -17.25
CA SER A 216 6.34 -0.71 -18.11
C SER A 216 6.86 -2.17 -18.08
N GLN A 217 8.19 -2.38 -18.07
CA GLN A 217 8.81 -3.71 -17.93
C GLN A 217 8.71 -4.32 -16.53
N LEU A 218 8.51 -3.49 -15.50
CA LEU A 218 8.31 -3.90 -14.12
C LEU A 218 6.86 -4.38 -13.93
N MET A 219 5.91 -3.64 -14.50
CA MET A 219 4.47 -3.92 -14.44
C MET A 219 4.12 -5.26 -15.11
N GLU A 220 4.89 -5.68 -16.12
CA GLU A 220 4.83 -7.04 -16.70
C GLU A 220 5.16 -8.16 -15.70
N LYS A 221 5.99 -7.91 -14.68
CA LYS A 221 6.47 -8.91 -13.72
C LYS A 221 5.66 -8.98 -12.42
N LEU A 222 4.73 -8.05 -12.19
CA LEU A 222 3.89 -8.03 -10.99
C LEU A 222 3.02 -9.30 -10.89
N PRO A 223 2.64 -9.74 -9.67
CA PRO A 223 1.51 -10.64 -9.49
C PRO A 223 0.25 -10.06 -10.16
N LEU A 224 -0.58 -10.89 -10.78
CA LEU A 224 -1.69 -10.39 -11.61
C LEU A 224 -2.72 -9.59 -10.80
N HIS A 225 -2.94 -9.95 -9.53
CA HIS A 225 -3.82 -9.19 -8.62
C HIS A 225 -3.24 -7.81 -8.28
N TRP A 226 -1.92 -7.67 -8.17
CA TRP A 226 -1.27 -6.36 -7.99
C TRP A 226 -1.32 -5.52 -9.27
N LEU A 227 -1.08 -6.11 -10.44
CA LEU A 227 -1.27 -5.41 -11.72
C LEU A 227 -2.71 -4.89 -11.87
N ALA A 228 -3.70 -5.73 -11.54
CA ALA A 228 -5.12 -5.41 -11.56
C ALA A 228 -5.50 -4.31 -10.56
N ARG A 229 -5.04 -4.43 -9.30
CA ARG A 229 -5.22 -3.43 -8.24
C ARG A 229 -4.63 -2.08 -8.65
N ILE A 230 -3.36 -2.04 -9.09
CA ILE A 230 -2.64 -0.82 -9.44
C ILE A 230 -3.27 -0.16 -10.68
N VAL A 231 -3.34 -0.84 -11.82
CA VAL A 231 -3.82 -0.23 -13.09
C VAL A 231 -5.34 0.06 -13.04
N GLY A 232 -6.11 -0.74 -12.30
CA GLY A 232 -7.52 -0.46 -12.03
C GLY A 232 -7.76 0.71 -11.06
N SER A 233 -6.76 1.11 -10.28
CA SER A 233 -6.91 2.13 -9.24
C SER A 233 -7.11 3.54 -9.79
N ASP A 234 -7.77 4.34 -8.97
CA ASP A 234 -8.07 5.74 -9.21
C ASP A 234 -6.86 6.68 -8.96
N CYS A 235 -5.84 6.20 -8.25
CA CYS A 235 -4.59 6.93 -8.03
C CYS A 235 -3.51 6.61 -9.09
N PHE A 236 -3.70 5.63 -9.98
CA PHE A 236 -2.74 5.32 -11.04
C PHE A 236 -2.67 6.44 -12.10
N MET A 237 -1.48 7.01 -12.25
CA MET A 237 -1.14 8.09 -13.16
C MET A 237 -1.21 7.62 -14.61
N CYS A 238 -2.27 7.99 -15.30
CA CYS A 238 -2.45 7.71 -16.72
C CYS A 238 -3.18 8.89 -17.37
N PRO A 239 -2.75 9.42 -18.54
CA PRO A 239 -3.31 10.65 -19.11
C PRO A 239 -4.83 10.63 -19.26
N ASP A 240 -5.36 9.51 -19.74
CA ASP A 240 -6.77 9.25 -19.96
C ASP A 240 -7.05 7.74 -19.89
N GLU A 241 -8.32 7.37 -20.03
CA GLU A 241 -8.78 5.98 -19.89
C GLU A 241 -8.50 5.12 -21.15
N PHE A 242 -8.26 5.72 -22.32
CA PHE A 242 -7.87 4.99 -23.53
C PHE A 242 -6.40 4.59 -23.44
N SER A 243 -5.53 5.53 -23.07
CA SER A 243 -4.14 5.30 -22.70
C SER A 243 -4.00 4.22 -21.63
N ARG A 244 -4.94 4.14 -20.68
CA ARG A 244 -4.98 3.10 -19.63
C ARG A 244 -5.31 1.73 -20.23
N TYR A 245 -6.24 1.66 -21.17
CA TYR A 245 -6.55 0.44 -21.91
C TYR A 245 -5.35 -0.03 -22.73
N GLU A 246 -4.71 0.85 -23.51
CA GLU A 246 -3.57 0.50 -24.35
C GLU A 246 -2.38 0.02 -23.50
N PHE A 247 -2.07 0.71 -22.41
CA PHE A 247 -1.05 0.29 -21.45
C PHE A 247 -1.33 -1.11 -20.87
N LEU A 248 -2.56 -1.35 -20.40
CA LEU A 248 -2.96 -2.64 -19.84
C LEU A 248 -2.91 -3.76 -20.90
N ARG A 249 -3.39 -3.48 -22.12
CA ARG A 249 -3.34 -4.40 -23.26
C ARG A 249 -1.91 -4.79 -23.54
N ASP A 250 -1.02 -3.83 -23.71
CA ASP A 250 0.36 -4.07 -24.12
C ASP A 250 1.13 -4.85 -23.03
N VAL A 251 0.89 -4.57 -21.75
CA VAL A 251 1.45 -5.35 -20.62
C VAL A 251 0.91 -6.79 -20.61
N LEU A 252 -0.40 -7.00 -20.71
CA LEU A 252 -1.00 -8.35 -20.71
C LEU A 252 -0.59 -9.17 -21.95
N CYS A 253 -0.47 -8.53 -23.12
CA CYS A 253 0.03 -9.17 -24.33
C CYS A 253 1.50 -9.62 -24.19
N ARG A 254 2.37 -8.81 -23.58
CA ARG A 254 3.78 -9.20 -23.33
C ARG A 254 3.88 -10.30 -22.28
N ARG A 255 3.04 -10.29 -21.23
CA ARG A 255 2.91 -11.42 -20.29
C ARG A 255 2.54 -12.72 -21.00
N SER A 256 1.45 -12.76 -21.75
CA SER A 256 1.04 -13.99 -22.48
C SER A 256 2.05 -14.44 -23.53
N ALA A 257 2.83 -13.54 -24.12
CA ALA A 257 3.97 -13.91 -24.97
C ALA A 257 5.07 -14.62 -24.14
N ASN A 258 5.45 -14.06 -22.99
CA ASN A 258 6.43 -14.64 -22.07
C ASN A 258 5.98 -16.00 -21.51
N ASP A 259 4.71 -16.16 -21.12
CA ASP A 259 4.13 -17.44 -20.68
C ASP A 259 4.22 -18.51 -21.79
N THR A 260 3.99 -18.09 -23.04
CA THR A 260 4.09 -18.95 -24.23
C THR A 260 5.54 -19.28 -24.58
N GLU A 261 6.51 -18.41 -24.28
CA GLU A 261 7.95 -18.68 -24.40
C GLU A 261 8.43 -19.62 -23.29
N TRP A 262 8.08 -19.35 -22.03
CA TRP A 262 8.40 -20.20 -20.88
C TRP A 262 7.85 -21.61 -21.05
N SER A 263 6.61 -21.75 -21.50
CA SER A 263 5.99 -23.05 -21.83
C SER A 263 6.79 -23.84 -22.88
N LYS A 264 7.39 -23.17 -23.88
CA LYS A 264 8.27 -23.82 -24.87
C LYS A 264 9.64 -24.18 -24.29
N VAL A 265 10.17 -23.37 -23.37
CA VAL A 265 11.44 -23.65 -22.67
C VAL A 265 11.28 -24.85 -21.76
N GLN A 266 10.20 -24.93 -20.99
CA GLN A 266 9.94 -26.05 -20.09
C GLN A 266 9.67 -27.35 -20.88
N LEU A 267 8.91 -27.29 -21.99
CA LEU A 267 8.82 -28.41 -22.94
C LEU A 267 10.17 -28.88 -23.49
N ARG A 268 11.20 -28.02 -23.54
CA ARG A 268 12.57 -28.39 -23.94
C ARG A 268 13.39 -28.97 -22.78
N SER A 269 13.23 -28.50 -21.54
CA SER A 269 13.88 -29.10 -20.37
C SER A 269 13.33 -30.48 -20.03
N ASP A 270 12.01 -30.66 -20.15
CA ASP A 270 11.32 -31.90 -19.78
C ASP A 270 11.65 -33.06 -20.74
N THR A 271 12.22 -32.75 -21.92
CA THR A 271 12.78 -33.72 -22.85
C THR A 271 14.15 -34.27 -22.39
N ALA A 272 14.73 -33.74 -21.31
CA ALA A 272 16.12 -33.99 -20.89
C ALA A 272 16.31 -34.51 -19.45
N CYS A 273 15.26 -34.94 -18.75
CA CYS A 273 15.41 -35.76 -17.54
C CYS A 273 14.24 -36.73 -17.34
N SER A 274 14.50 -38.03 -17.41
CA SER A 274 13.53 -39.09 -17.08
C SER A 274 13.94 -39.82 -15.80
N ASN A 275 12.95 -40.30 -15.05
CA ASN A 275 13.04 -41.09 -13.82
C ASN A 275 13.28 -40.29 -12.52
N HIS A 276 12.20 -40.01 -11.77
CA HIS A 276 11.94 -40.86 -10.60
C HIS A 276 10.46 -40.88 -10.18
N THR A 277 10.10 -41.92 -9.44
CA THR A 277 8.73 -42.32 -9.06
C THR A 277 8.11 -41.46 -7.96
N LEU A 278 6.82 -41.15 -8.07
CA LEU A 278 5.96 -40.80 -6.93
C LEU A 278 5.04 -41.98 -6.59
N VAL A 279 4.78 -42.18 -5.30
CA VAL A 279 4.04 -43.33 -4.75
C VAL A 279 2.62 -42.90 -4.39
N GLU A 280 1.62 -43.64 -4.87
CA GLU A 280 0.23 -43.48 -4.44
C GLU A 280 0.00 -44.12 -3.06
N SER A 281 -0.82 -43.49 -2.22
CA SER A 281 -1.33 -44.10 -0.98
C SER A 281 -2.77 -43.67 -0.70
N ASN A 282 -3.73 -44.47 -1.19
CA ASN A 282 -5.14 -44.33 -0.82
C ASN A 282 -5.41 -44.94 0.56
N ALA A 283 -6.12 -44.21 1.43
CA ALA A 283 -6.96 -44.80 2.48
C ALA A 283 -7.97 -43.76 3.01
N LEU A 284 -9.26 -44.02 2.83
CA LEU A 284 -10.36 -43.44 3.62
C LEU A 284 -10.99 -44.58 4.43
N THR A 285 -11.43 -44.29 5.65
CA THR A 285 -12.27 -45.18 6.48
C THR A 285 -13.26 -44.34 7.29
N ASP A 286 -14.49 -44.81 7.35
CA ASP A 286 -15.66 -44.10 7.90
C ASP A 286 -15.68 -44.02 9.44
N LEU A 287 -16.61 -43.20 10.00
CA LEU A 287 -17.53 -43.61 11.08
C LEU A 287 -18.62 -42.55 11.43
N ASP A 288 -19.73 -42.63 10.71
CA ASP A 288 -21.15 -42.63 11.14
C ASP A 288 -21.78 -41.66 12.20
N ALA A 289 -22.99 -41.19 11.83
CA ALA A 289 -24.26 -41.16 12.60
C ALA A 289 -24.86 -39.88 13.26
N ASN A 290 -26.16 -39.64 12.92
CA ASN A 290 -27.28 -39.05 13.72
C ASN A 290 -27.33 -37.50 13.95
N VAL A 291 -28.47 -36.75 13.99
CA VAL A 291 -29.96 -36.97 13.81
C VAL A 291 -30.70 -35.59 13.91
N PRO A 292 -31.99 -35.31 13.52
CA PRO A 292 -32.92 -35.84 12.48
C PRO A 292 -33.58 -34.69 11.61
N LYS A 293 -34.88 -34.78 11.23
CA LYS A 293 -35.62 -33.94 10.21
C LYS A 293 -36.72 -32.98 10.75
N GLY A 294 -37.10 -32.00 9.92
CA GLY A 294 -38.44 -31.37 9.75
C GLY A 294 -38.48 -30.62 8.40
N PHE A 295 -39.43 -30.82 7.46
CA PHE A 295 -40.80 -30.25 7.36
C PHE A 295 -40.86 -28.72 7.46
N SER A 296 -41.56 -27.95 6.59
CA SER A 296 -42.64 -28.29 5.64
C SER A 296 -42.56 -27.57 4.27
N ASP A 297 -43.54 -27.85 3.41
CA ASP A 297 -43.73 -27.44 2.01
C ASP A 297 -44.44 -26.07 1.87
N ASP A 298 -44.28 -25.36 0.73
CA ASP A 298 -45.37 -25.06 -0.24
C ASP A 298 -44.89 -24.33 -1.55
N ASP A 299 -45.73 -24.42 -2.58
CA ASP A 299 -45.66 -23.89 -3.98
C ASP A 299 -45.41 -22.36 -4.15
N SER A 300 -45.01 -21.76 -5.29
CA SER A 300 -44.63 -22.21 -6.67
C SER A 300 -43.45 -21.32 -7.20
N ASP A 301 -43.04 -21.13 -8.47
CA ASP A 301 -43.57 -21.38 -9.84
C ASP A 301 -42.42 -21.38 -10.90
N ASP A 302 -42.73 -21.68 -12.17
CA ASP A 302 -41.75 -21.87 -13.27
C ASP A 302 -41.65 -20.69 -14.29
N ILE A 303 -40.46 -20.50 -14.88
CA ILE A 303 -40.26 -20.44 -16.36
C ILE A 303 -38.87 -21.03 -16.72
N LEU A 304 -38.83 -21.94 -17.71
CA LEU A 304 -37.61 -22.60 -18.21
C LEU A 304 -36.95 -21.91 -19.42
N CYS A 305 -35.63 -22.08 -19.54
CA CYS A 305 -34.93 -22.42 -20.80
C CYS A 305 -33.51 -22.92 -20.46
N ASP A 306 -33.34 -24.23 -20.29
CA ASP A 306 -32.89 -25.19 -21.32
C ASP A 306 -31.48 -24.93 -21.88
N ALA A 307 -30.55 -25.81 -21.47
CA ALA A 307 -29.23 -25.98 -22.05
C ALA A 307 -28.86 -27.48 -21.95
N SER A 308 -29.46 -28.28 -22.83
CA SER A 308 -29.29 -29.74 -22.87
C SER A 308 -27.82 -30.17 -23.11
N MET A 309 -27.39 -31.20 -22.36
CA MET A 309 -26.14 -31.91 -22.64
C MET A 309 -26.31 -32.80 -23.88
N ASP A 310 -25.33 -32.78 -24.78
CA ASP A 310 -24.95 -33.96 -25.56
C ASP A 310 -23.51 -34.35 -25.20
N SER A 311 -23.21 -35.66 -25.20
CA SER A 311 -21.96 -36.20 -24.68
C SER A 311 -21.37 -37.29 -25.57
N SER A 312 -20.24 -36.98 -26.20
CA SER A 312 -19.39 -37.97 -26.86
C SER A 312 -17.92 -37.63 -26.66
N LYS A 313 -17.09 -38.67 -26.47
CA LYS A 313 -15.75 -38.56 -25.85
C LYS A 313 -14.62 -38.39 -26.86
N SER A 314 -13.62 -37.58 -26.51
CA SER A 314 -12.21 -37.90 -26.80
C SER A 314 -11.29 -37.25 -25.74
N THR A 315 -10.12 -37.83 -25.51
CA THR A 315 -9.29 -37.58 -24.32
C THR A 315 -8.00 -36.80 -24.59
N THR A 316 -7.92 -35.56 -24.10
CA THR A 316 -6.67 -34.90 -23.66
C THR A 316 -6.99 -33.82 -22.61
N LYS A 317 -6.73 -34.09 -21.33
CA LYS A 317 -6.72 -33.07 -20.25
C LYS A 317 -5.26 -32.74 -19.86
N ASP A 318 -5.11 -31.80 -18.92
CA ASP A 318 -3.87 -31.38 -18.22
C ASP A 318 -2.97 -30.33 -18.90
N LYS A 319 -3.29 -29.85 -20.11
CA LYS A 319 -2.70 -28.59 -20.65
C LYS A 319 -3.72 -27.55 -21.15
N GLY A 320 -5.00 -27.91 -21.23
CA GLY A 320 -6.07 -27.00 -21.68
C GLY A 320 -6.65 -26.10 -20.59
N GLU A 321 -6.56 -26.48 -19.32
CA GLU A 321 -7.30 -25.80 -18.24
C GLU A 321 -6.58 -24.54 -17.75
N ALA A 322 -5.29 -24.64 -17.36
CA ALA A 322 -4.50 -23.47 -16.95
C ALA A 322 -4.43 -22.36 -18.02
N CYS A 323 -4.29 -22.73 -19.31
CA CYS A 323 -4.24 -21.76 -20.41
C CYS A 323 -5.61 -21.08 -20.69
N ASN A 324 -6.72 -21.75 -20.34
CA ASN A 324 -8.05 -21.16 -20.36
C ASN A 324 -8.28 -20.25 -19.15
N GLU A 325 -7.78 -20.63 -17.97
CA GLU A 325 -7.85 -19.87 -16.72
C GLU A 325 -7.10 -18.53 -16.80
N HIS A 326 -5.85 -18.52 -17.25
CA HIS A 326 -5.07 -17.27 -17.46
C HIS A 326 -5.79 -16.30 -18.41
N ASN A 327 -6.45 -16.81 -19.44
CA ASN A 327 -7.24 -16.02 -20.38
C ASN A 327 -8.51 -15.44 -19.71
N ARG A 328 -9.18 -16.21 -18.85
CA ARG A 328 -10.33 -15.74 -18.06
C ARG A 328 -9.94 -14.64 -17.08
N ASP A 329 -8.80 -14.76 -16.43
CA ASP A 329 -8.29 -13.73 -15.51
C ASP A 329 -7.88 -12.46 -16.26
N HIS A 330 -7.16 -12.57 -17.38
CA HIS A 330 -6.84 -11.41 -18.22
C HIS A 330 -8.12 -10.71 -18.72
N LEU A 331 -9.13 -11.46 -19.17
CA LEU A 331 -10.45 -10.93 -19.54
C LEU A 331 -11.17 -10.27 -18.36
N TYR A 332 -11.07 -10.82 -17.15
CA TYR A 332 -11.65 -10.24 -15.93
C TYR A 332 -10.98 -8.91 -15.56
N VAL A 333 -9.65 -8.83 -15.64
CA VAL A 333 -8.90 -7.59 -15.40
C VAL A 333 -9.27 -6.53 -16.44
N PHE A 334 -9.28 -6.86 -17.74
CA PHE A 334 -9.76 -5.92 -18.78
C PHE A 334 -11.17 -5.40 -18.49
N ALA A 335 -12.11 -6.29 -18.16
CA ALA A 335 -13.53 -5.95 -18.00
C ALA A 335 -13.85 -5.05 -16.80
N ASN A 336 -12.93 -4.91 -15.83
CA ASN A 336 -13.18 -4.17 -14.58
C ASN A 336 -12.14 -3.07 -14.28
N ALA A 337 -10.92 -3.16 -14.82
CA ALA A 337 -9.88 -2.15 -14.61
C ALA A 337 -10.09 -0.87 -15.43
N ILE A 338 -10.84 -0.97 -16.54
CA ILE A 338 -11.06 0.12 -17.52
C ILE A 338 -12.52 0.60 -17.48
N ARG A 339 -12.73 1.90 -17.28
CA ARG A 339 -14.05 2.55 -17.34
C ARG A 339 -14.45 2.85 -18.78
N PHE A 340 -14.76 1.80 -19.56
CA PHE A 340 -15.08 1.89 -21.00
C PHE A 340 -16.17 2.91 -21.34
N CYS A 341 -17.10 3.21 -20.44
CA CYS A 341 -18.12 4.25 -20.62
C CYS A 341 -17.55 5.67 -20.82
N HIS A 342 -16.28 5.91 -20.49
CA HIS A 342 -15.63 7.21 -20.67
C HIS A 342 -14.83 7.32 -21.99
N LEU A 343 -14.84 6.28 -22.83
CA LEU A 343 -14.16 6.24 -24.13
C LEU A 343 -15.10 6.68 -25.27
N SER A 344 -14.62 7.39 -26.27
CA SER A 344 -15.42 7.73 -27.44
C SER A 344 -15.83 6.48 -28.24
N PHE A 345 -16.91 6.61 -29.01
CA PHE A 345 -17.34 5.56 -29.95
C PHE A 345 -16.23 5.14 -30.93
N THR A 346 -15.31 6.04 -31.30
CA THR A 346 -14.16 5.73 -32.17
C THR A 346 -13.17 4.80 -31.48
N GLU A 347 -12.87 5.05 -30.20
CA GLU A 347 -11.97 4.23 -29.38
C GLU A 347 -12.61 2.87 -29.06
N LEU A 348 -13.89 2.83 -28.64
CA LEU A 348 -14.64 1.58 -28.47
C LEU A 348 -14.70 0.74 -29.77
N LYS A 349 -14.77 1.39 -30.93
CA LYS A 349 -14.73 0.76 -32.26
C LYS A 349 -13.32 0.33 -32.69
N ALA A 350 -12.25 0.83 -32.06
CA ALA A 350 -10.91 0.27 -32.20
C ALA A 350 -10.81 -1.02 -31.36
N ILE A 351 -11.12 -0.93 -30.07
CA ILE A 351 -11.08 -2.03 -29.09
C ILE A 351 -11.91 -3.24 -29.58
N LYS A 352 -13.10 -3.00 -30.16
CA LYS A 352 -13.97 -4.06 -30.71
C LYS A 352 -13.35 -4.84 -31.89
N LYS A 353 -12.34 -4.28 -32.59
CA LYS A 353 -11.59 -5.00 -33.64
C LYS A 353 -10.50 -5.88 -33.08
N GLU A 354 -9.88 -5.47 -31.97
CA GLU A 354 -8.76 -6.17 -31.31
C GLU A 354 -9.22 -7.42 -30.56
N ARG A 355 -10.51 -7.51 -30.19
CA ARG A 355 -11.18 -8.68 -29.57
C ARG A 355 -10.65 -9.10 -28.19
N HIS A 356 -9.74 -8.33 -27.59
CA HIS A 356 -9.29 -8.53 -26.19
C HIS A 356 -10.39 -8.26 -25.14
N VAL A 357 -11.49 -7.60 -25.53
CA VAL A 357 -12.61 -7.26 -24.64
C VAL A 357 -13.90 -7.86 -25.20
N GLN A 358 -14.75 -8.42 -24.33
CA GLN A 358 -16.03 -9.00 -24.74
C GLN A 358 -16.99 -7.93 -25.29
N ASN A 359 -17.69 -8.25 -26.37
CA ASN A 359 -18.67 -7.36 -27.00
C ASN A 359 -19.70 -6.80 -26.00
N THR A 360 -20.16 -7.64 -25.06
CA THR A 360 -21.12 -7.30 -24.00
C THR A 360 -20.65 -6.17 -23.07
N VAL A 361 -19.34 -6.06 -22.82
CA VAL A 361 -18.75 -4.98 -22.02
C VAL A 361 -18.76 -3.66 -22.81
N LEU A 362 -18.40 -3.71 -24.09
CA LEU A 362 -18.40 -2.55 -24.98
C LEU A 362 -19.82 -2.07 -25.32
N GLU A 363 -20.78 -2.99 -25.44
CA GLU A 363 -22.19 -2.69 -25.66
C GLU A 363 -22.82 -2.09 -24.39
N ARG A 364 -22.49 -2.60 -23.20
CA ARG A 364 -22.84 -1.94 -21.92
C ARG A 364 -22.24 -0.54 -21.82
N ALA A 365 -20.98 -0.36 -22.21
CA ALA A 365 -20.33 0.96 -22.18
C ALA A 365 -21.07 2.01 -23.03
N ILE A 366 -21.58 1.61 -24.21
CA ILE A 366 -22.41 2.47 -25.07
C ILE A 366 -23.78 2.75 -24.42
N TRP A 367 -24.42 1.76 -23.79
CA TRP A 367 -25.67 2.00 -23.07
C TRP A 367 -25.48 2.98 -21.90
N ASN A 368 -24.43 2.82 -21.10
CA ASN A 368 -24.08 3.74 -20.01
C ASN A 368 -23.84 5.18 -20.51
N GLN A 369 -23.23 5.35 -21.70
CA GLN A 369 -23.04 6.66 -22.33
C GLN A 369 -24.37 7.32 -22.71
N LEU A 370 -25.27 6.55 -23.35
CA LEU A 370 -26.58 7.03 -23.76
C LEU A 370 -27.48 7.33 -22.56
N GLU A 371 -27.41 6.53 -21.48
CA GLU A 371 -28.12 6.78 -20.22
C GLU A 371 -27.65 8.09 -19.57
N LEU A 372 -26.33 8.33 -19.51
CA LEU A 372 -25.77 9.56 -18.97
C LEU A 372 -26.10 10.78 -19.85
N GLU A 373 -26.06 10.63 -21.18
CA GLU A 373 -26.44 11.69 -22.13
C GLU A 373 -27.93 12.05 -22.00
N ASP A 374 -28.84 11.06 -22.00
CA ASP A 374 -30.28 11.28 -21.86
C ASP A 374 -30.62 12.00 -20.54
N LYS A 375 -30.07 11.51 -19.42
CA LYS A 375 -30.23 12.13 -18.09
C LYS A 375 -29.74 13.58 -18.04
N ILE A 376 -28.68 13.94 -18.76
CA ILE A 376 -28.16 15.32 -18.80
C ILE A 376 -28.95 16.18 -19.78
N VAL A 377 -29.24 15.70 -20.99
CA VAL A 377 -29.92 16.47 -22.04
C VAL A 377 -31.39 16.72 -21.69
N GLY A 378 -32.02 15.80 -20.95
CA GLY A 378 -33.39 15.89 -20.42
C GLY A 378 -33.52 16.68 -19.10
N SER A 379 -32.42 17.06 -18.45
CA SER A 379 -32.46 17.87 -17.22
C SER A 379 -32.89 19.33 -17.46
N SER A 380 -33.48 19.95 -16.44
CA SER A 380 -33.81 21.37 -16.41
C SER A 380 -32.56 22.25 -16.25
N ALA A 381 -32.68 23.57 -16.42
CA ALA A 381 -31.53 24.47 -16.20
C ALA A 381 -31.21 24.65 -14.70
N GLU A 382 -32.21 24.37 -13.86
CA GLU A 382 -32.22 24.50 -12.40
C GLU A 382 -31.80 23.22 -11.66
N ASP A 383 -31.80 22.07 -12.33
CA ASP A 383 -31.45 20.77 -11.74
C ASP A 383 -29.99 20.75 -11.26
N LEU A 384 -29.74 20.19 -10.07
CA LEU A 384 -28.40 20.07 -9.49
C LEU A 384 -27.80 18.67 -9.61
N GLU A 385 -28.63 17.63 -9.64
CA GLU A 385 -28.23 16.21 -9.52
C GLU A 385 -28.71 15.37 -10.72
N ILE A 386 -28.09 14.22 -10.97
CA ILE A 386 -28.39 13.33 -12.11
C ILE A 386 -29.20 12.10 -11.67
N GLY A 387 -30.42 12.33 -11.20
CA GLY A 387 -31.49 11.32 -11.24
C GLY A 387 -31.24 10.03 -10.45
N SER A 388 -30.67 10.14 -9.25
CA SER A 388 -30.55 9.10 -8.20
C SER A 388 -29.87 7.78 -8.58
N VAL A 389 -28.66 7.59 -8.03
CA VAL A 389 -27.98 6.29 -7.96
C VAL A 389 -28.77 5.36 -7.02
N THR A 390 -29.60 4.47 -7.55
CA THR A 390 -30.35 3.44 -6.78
C THR A 390 -29.47 2.35 -6.16
N LEU A 391 -28.16 2.56 -6.14
CA LEU A 391 -27.11 1.75 -5.50
C LEU A 391 -26.22 2.59 -4.55
N ALA A 392 -26.66 3.80 -4.16
CA ALA A 392 -25.86 4.77 -3.39
C ALA A 392 -25.23 4.21 -2.11
N ASP A 393 -25.87 3.22 -1.46
CA ASP A 393 -25.35 2.53 -0.27
C ASP A 393 -24.08 1.68 -0.52
N LYS A 394 -23.53 1.66 -1.75
CA LYS A 394 -22.41 0.78 -2.14
C LYS A 394 -21.27 1.44 -2.91
N GLU A 395 -21.44 2.68 -3.39
CA GLU A 395 -20.35 3.39 -4.10
C GLU A 395 -19.60 4.33 -3.13
N PRO A 396 -18.25 4.33 -3.11
CA PRO A 396 -17.48 5.16 -2.19
C PRO A 396 -17.47 6.63 -2.63
N ILE A 397 -18.49 7.38 -2.20
CA ILE A 397 -18.58 8.84 -2.34
C ILE A 397 -17.93 9.48 -1.11
N PRO A 398 -16.98 10.43 -1.25
CA PRO A 398 -16.41 11.13 -0.09
C PRO A 398 -17.47 11.94 0.66
N HIS A 399 -17.52 11.83 1.99
CA HIS A 399 -18.52 12.50 2.82
C HIS A 399 -18.07 13.88 3.32
N ASP A 400 -16.76 14.09 3.50
CA ASP A 400 -16.14 15.29 4.05
C ASP A 400 -15.01 15.81 3.15
N ASP A 401 -14.58 17.04 3.41
CA ASP A 401 -13.45 17.65 2.70
C ASP A 401 -12.12 17.36 3.42
N THR A 402 -11.02 17.22 2.67
CA THR A 402 -9.68 17.09 3.25
C THR A 402 -9.23 18.38 3.94
N ASP A 403 -9.51 18.49 5.24
CA ASP A 403 -9.07 19.59 6.11
C ASP A 403 -7.55 19.66 6.28
N ARG A 404 -6.87 18.50 6.28
CA ARG A 404 -5.43 18.40 6.51
C ARG A 404 -4.75 17.57 5.44
N ILE A 405 -3.76 18.17 4.79
CA ILE A 405 -2.86 17.47 3.86
C ILE A 405 -1.80 16.70 4.65
N ASP A 406 -2.26 15.75 5.48
CA ASP A 406 -1.39 14.87 6.27
C ASP A 406 -1.06 13.57 5.50
N GLY A 407 -1.85 13.26 4.47
CA GLY A 407 -1.62 12.19 3.50
C GLY A 407 -2.33 10.90 3.88
N GLN A 408 -3.42 10.58 3.19
CA GLN A 408 -3.94 9.22 3.16
C GLN A 408 -2.87 8.34 2.47
N PHE A 409 -2.39 7.31 3.15
CA PHE A 409 -1.48 6.35 2.54
C PHE A 409 -2.18 5.64 1.37
N LEU A 410 -1.54 5.60 0.20
CA LEU A 410 -2.10 4.96 -0.99
C LEU A 410 -2.26 3.44 -0.79
N VAL A 411 -1.53 2.82 0.15
CA VAL A 411 -1.78 1.43 0.54
C VAL A 411 -3.23 1.21 1.01
N ASN A 412 -3.87 2.20 1.66
CA ASN A 412 -5.25 2.10 2.10
C ASN A 412 -6.25 2.18 0.92
N VAL A 413 -5.91 2.95 -0.12
CA VAL A 413 -6.68 3.02 -1.37
C VAL A 413 -6.58 1.68 -2.12
N ILE A 414 -5.38 1.11 -2.18
CA ILE A 414 -5.08 -0.12 -2.94
C ILE A 414 -5.49 -1.41 -2.21
N LYS A 415 -5.50 -1.44 -0.86
CA LYS A 415 -6.07 -2.51 -0.04
C LYS A 415 -7.60 -2.47 0.05
N GLY A 416 -8.25 -1.45 -0.53
CA GLY A 416 -9.71 -1.36 -0.62
C GLY A 416 -10.33 -2.41 -1.56
N PRO A 417 -11.68 -2.42 -1.70
CA PRO A 417 -12.37 -3.36 -2.57
C PRO A 417 -11.88 -3.26 -4.02
N MET A 418 -11.40 -4.37 -4.59
CA MET A 418 -10.90 -4.39 -5.97
C MET A 418 -12.06 -4.13 -6.95
N PHE A 419 -11.90 -3.09 -7.77
CA PHE A 419 -12.92 -2.55 -8.70
C PHE A 419 -14.23 -2.14 -7.98
N PRO A 420 -14.20 -1.09 -7.13
CA PRO A 420 -15.34 -0.75 -6.28
C PRO A 420 -16.58 -0.32 -7.09
N TYR A 421 -16.38 0.29 -8.27
CA TYR A 421 -17.44 0.77 -9.15
C TYR A 421 -17.88 -0.24 -10.23
N LYS A 422 -17.52 -1.52 -10.13
CA LYS A 422 -17.80 -2.56 -11.16
C LYS A 422 -19.28 -2.73 -11.53
N ASN A 423 -20.19 -2.31 -10.64
CA ASN A 423 -21.65 -2.38 -10.82
C ASN A 423 -22.28 -1.00 -11.15
N SER A 424 -21.48 0.06 -11.26
CA SER A 424 -21.98 1.43 -11.51
C SER A 424 -22.41 1.62 -12.97
N THR A 425 -23.53 2.30 -13.21
CA THR A 425 -23.87 2.76 -14.58
C THR A 425 -23.10 4.02 -14.96
N SER A 426 -22.69 4.84 -13.99
CA SER A 426 -21.97 6.11 -14.20
C SER A 426 -20.75 6.21 -13.26
N PRO A 427 -19.75 5.30 -13.37
CA PRO A 427 -18.58 5.31 -12.51
C PRO A 427 -17.78 6.62 -12.67
N PRO A 428 -17.01 7.07 -11.67
CA PRO A 428 -16.31 8.35 -11.71
C PRO A 428 -15.42 8.52 -12.94
N PHE A 429 -15.40 9.73 -13.50
CA PHE A 429 -14.49 10.09 -14.58
C PHE A 429 -13.08 10.32 -14.03
N ARG A 430 -12.04 9.88 -14.74
CA ARG A 430 -10.65 10.03 -14.30
C ARG A 430 -9.68 10.33 -15.43
N PHE A 431 -8.64 11.10 -15.12
CA PHE A 431 -7.59 11.51 -16.06
C PHE A 431 -6.33 11.97 -15.32
N GLY A 432 -5.19 11.93 -16.00
CA GLY A 432 -3.88 12.33 -15.47
C GLY A 432 -3.46 13.70 -16.00
N ILE A 433 -2.88 14.53 -15.12
CA ILE A 433 -2.32 15.84 -15.50
C ILE A 433 -0.88 15.96 -15.04
N LYS A 434 -0.06 16.63 -15.85
CA LYS A 434 1.35 16.92 -15.58
C LYS A 434 1.62 18.40 -15.80
N PHE A 435 2.21 19.04 -14.80
CA PHE A 435 2.72 20.41 -14.88
C PHE A 435 4.24 20.38 -14.75
N SER A 436 4.93 21.01 -15.70
CA SER A 436 6.38 21.14 -15.73
C SER A 436 6.80 22.59 -15.45
N ASN A 437 8.09 22.79 -15.15
CA ASN A 437 8.72 24.11 -15.03
C ASN A 437 8.08 25.05 -13.99
N LEU A 438 7.65 24.50 -12.85
CA LEU A 438 6.95 25.23 -11.79
C LEU A 438 7.80 26.34 -11.16
N GLN A 439 9.14 26.28 -11.29
CA GLN A 439 10.04 27.36 -10.90
C GLN A 439 9.78 28.70 -11.64
N HIS A 440 8.97 28.69 -12.71
CA HIS A 440 8.54 29.88 -13.45
C HIS A 440 7.09 30.33 -13.12
N LEU A 441 6.40 29.66 -12.18
CA LEU A 441 5.05 30.02 -11.75
C LEU A 441 5.05 31.29 -10.90
N ALA A 442 4.98 32.46 -11.55
CA ALA A 442 4.94 33.76 -10.87
C ALA A 442 3.76 33.85 -9.87
N THR A 443 3.98 34.48 -8.71
CA THR A 443 2.91 34.67 -7.70
C THR A 443 1.69 35.39 -8.31
N GLY A 444 0.52 34.80 -8.13
CA GLY A 444 -0.76 35.26 -8.71
C GLY A 444 -1.09 34.64 -10.07
N SER A 445 -0.09 34.25 -10.87
CA SER A 445 -0.30 33.60 -12.18
C SER A 445 -0.90 32.20 -12.04
N LYS A 446 -1.63 31.77 -13.07
CA LYS A 446 -2.24 30.44 -13.15
C LYS A 446 -1.56 29.62 -14.23
N LEU A 447 -1.30 28.34 -13.95
CA LEU A 447 -0.89 27.34 -14.93
C LEU A 447 -2.02 26.31 -15.05
N VAL A 448 -2.49 26.07 -16.27
CA VAL A 448 -3.77 25.38 -16.54
C VAL A 448 -3.51 24.07 -17.29
N SER A 449 -4.22 22.99 -16.94
CA SER A 449 -4.11 21.69 -17.61
C SER A 449 -4.81 21.69 -18.98
N LYS A 450 -4.59 20.63 -19.77
CA LYS A 450 -5.51 20.26 -20.83
C LYS A 450 -6.93 20.08 -20.27
N ARG A 451 -7.96 20.35 -21.10
CA ARG A 451 -9.37 20.16 -20.75
C ARG A 451 -9.79 18.73 -21.05
N ALA A 452 -10.37 18.05 -20.07
CA ALA A 452 -11.09 16.80 -20.27
C ALA A 452 -12.60 17.11 -20.47
N TYR A 453 -13.29 16.33 -21.31
CA TYR A 453 -14.74 16.44 -21.48
C TYR A 453 -15.43 15.32 -20.71
N TYR A 454 -16.40 15.67 -19.89
CA TYR A 454 -17.23 14.72 -19.14
C TYR A 454 -18.59 15.35 -18.85
N ALA A 455 -19.66 14.55 -19.01
CA ALA A 455 -21.03 14.92 -18.65
C ALA A 455 -21.44 16.31 -19.19
N GLY A 456 -21.32 16.51 -20.50
CA GLY A 456 -21.71 17.75 -21.18
C GLY A 456 -20.90 19.00 -20.84
N SER A 457 -19.86 18.88 -20.00
CA SER A 457 -19.00 19.96 -19.52
C SER A 457 -17.53 19.71 -19.89
N TYR A 458 -16.73 20.77 -20.00
CA TYR A 458 -15.28 20.66 -19.88
C TYR A 458 -14.84 20.82 -18.43
N TRP A 459 -13.84 20.05 -18.04
CA TRP A 459 -13.20 20.08 -16.74
C TRP A 459 -11.69 20.29 -16.93
N GLN A 460 -11.10 21.19 -16.16
CA GLN A 460 -9.66 21.42 -16.13
C GLN A 460 -9.20 21.65 -14.70
N VAL A 461 -7.93 21.36 -14.43
CA VAL A 461 -7.27 21.72 -13.18
C VAL A 461 -6.32 22.88 -13.44
N TYR A 462 -6.18 23.79 -12.48
CA TYR A 462 -5.13 24.80 -12.53
C TYR A 462 -4.37 24.92 -11.21
N LEU A 463 -3.06 25.19 -11.34
CA LEU A 463 -2.18 25.58 -10.25
C LEU A 463 -2.11 27.10 -10.15
N GLN A 464 -1.98 27.63 -8.93
CA GLN A 464 -1.75 29.06 -8.69
C GLN A 464 -0.82 29.26 -7.48
N GLN A 465 0.29 29.97 -7.66
CA GLN A 465 1.13 30.38 -6.54
C GLN A 465 0.51 31.58 -5.81
N ILE A 466 0.33 31.48 -4.50
CA ILE A 466 -0.31 32.50 -3.66
C ILE A 466 0.56 32.73 -2.41
N SER A 467 0.90 33.97 -2.09
CA SER A 467 1.48 34.30 -0.77
C SER A 467 0.37 34.74 0.20
N LYS A 468 0.38 34.24 1.43
CA LYS A 468 -0.46 34.73 2.52
C LYS A 468 0.41 34.94 3.76
N ASN A 469 0.41 36.16 4.29
CA ASN A 469 1.24 36.59 5.43
C ASN A 469 2.75 36.33 5.18
N GLY A 470 3.21 36.54 3.94
CA GLY A 470 4.59 36.24 3.50
C GLY A 470 4.86 34.77 3.18
N LEU A 471 4.09 33.84 3.73
CA LEU A 471 4.27 32.41 3.49
C LEU A 471 3.74 32.00 2.09
N PRO A 472 4.58 31.42 1.21
CA PRO A 472 4.14 30.94 -0.10
C PRO A 472 3.31 29.66 0.02
N LYS A 473 2.28 29.55 -0.81
CA LYS A 473 1.38 28.40 -0.92
C LYS A 473 1.12 28.10 -2.38
N LEU A 474 0.96 26.80 -2.68
CA LEU A 474 0.47 26.32 -3.96
C LEU A 474 -1.03 26.06 -3.79
N GLY A 475 -1.83 26.71 -4.62
CA GLY A 475 -3.23 26.41 -4.80
C GLY A 475 -3.41 25.42 -5.96
N ILE A 476 -4.27 24.43 -5.79
CA ILE A 476 -4.72 23.51 -6.85
C ILE A 476 -6.25 23.49 -6.85
N TYR A 477 -6.87 23.61 -8.03
CA TYR A 477 -8.31 23.71 -8.16
C TYR A 477 -8.82 22.97 -9.40
N LEU A 478 -9.92 22.24 -9.25
CA LEU A 478 -10.75 21.78 -10.35
C LEU A 478 -11.69 22.92 -10.79
N GLN A 479 -11.95 23.05 -12.09
CA GLN A 479 -12.82 24.07 -12.68
C GLN A 479 -13.76 23.48 -13.74
N ARG A 480 -15.07 23.76 -13.64
CA ARG A 480 -16.09 23.43 -14.66
C ARG A 480 -16.17 24.55 -15.70
N ILE A 481 -16.27 24.20 -16.99
CA ILE A 481 -16.24 25.13 -18.14
C ILE A 481 -17.30 24.67 -19.16
N SER A 482 -18.06 25.61 -19.74
CA SER A 482 -19.03 25.28 -20.81
C SER A 482 -18.29 24.98 -22.13
N PRO A 483 -18.74 23.99 -22.92
CA PRO A 483 -18.29 23.76 -24.30
C PRO A 483 -18.17 25.02 -25.16
N ASN A 484 -19.07 25.98 -24.98
CA ASN A 484 -19.16 27.20 -25.79
C ASN A 484 -18.37 28.39 -25.22
N SER A 485 -17.59 28.20 -24.14
CA SER A 485 -16.88 29.31 -23.48
C SER A 485 -15.39 29.40 -23.85
N GLU A 486 -14.96 30.60 -24.24
CA GLU A 486 -13.55 31.01 -24.37
C GLU A 486 -12.88 31.13 -22.99
N GLY A 487 -12.87 30.04 -22.22
CA GLY A 487 -12.04 29.93 -21.03
C GLY A 487 -10.55 30.01 -21.38
N TRP A 488 -9.70 30.20 -20.38
CA TRP A 488 -8.24 30.21 -20.51
C TRP A 488 -7.73 29.01 -21.32
N VAL A 489 -7.14 29.28 -22.49
CA VAL A 489 -6.46 28.28 -23.33
C VAL A 489 -4.99 28.29 -22.95
N GLN A 490 -4.35 27.12 -22.97
CA GLN A 490 -2.90 27.02 -22.81
C GLN A 490 -2.23 27.64 -24.05
N ASP A 491 -1.34 28.61 -23.86
CA ASP A 491 -0.65 29.28 -24.97
C ASP A 491 0.41 28.33 -25.58
N GLU A 492 0.00 27.59 -26.61
CA GLU A 492 0.83 26.59 -27.32
C GLU A 492 1.98 27.22 -28.13
N SER A 493 2.15 28.55 -28.13
CA SER A 493 3.08 29.27 -29.00
C SER A 493 4.57 29.25 -28.58
N LYS A 494 5.00 28.33 -27.68
CA LYS A 494 6.33 28.37 -27.06
C LYS A 494 7.15 27.06 -26.99
N ASP A 495 6.82 26.06 -27.80
CA ASP A 495 7.78 25.00 -28.15
C ASP A 495 8.28 25.22 -29.60
N GLU A 496 9.39 25.95 -29.76
CA GLU A 496 10.01 26.22 -31.08
C GLU A 496 10.82 25.03 -31.62
N SER A 497 10.14 23.92 -31.95
CA SER A 497 10.71 22.87 -32.81
C SER A 497 9.66 22.09 -33.60
N GLU A 498 9.98 21.84 -34.87
CA GLU A 498 9.31 20.92 -35.83
C GLU A 498 7.96 21.33 -36.47
N SER A 499 8.11 22.06 -37.58
CA SER A 499 7.31 21.91 -38.82
C SER A 499 5.92 22.56 -38.93
N SER A 500 5.61 23.07 -40.12
CA SER A 500 4.44 23.92 -40.36
C SER A 500 3.24 23.17 -40.93
N ILE A 501 2.44 22.54 -40.07
CA ILE A 501 1.08 22.09 -40.42
C ILE A 501 0.09 22.76 -39.48
N LYS A 502 -0.77 23.64 -40.01
CA LYS A 502 -1.86 24.26 -39.23
C LYS A 502 -2.90 23.18 -38.88
N PRO A 503 -3.22 22.93 -37.60
CA PRO A 503 -4.22 21.92 -37.24
C PRO A 503 -5.62 22.29 -37.74
N ILE A 504 -6.33 21.34 -38.34
CA ILE A 504 -7.74 21.48 -38.74
C ILE A 504 -8.65 21.25 -37.51
N ALA A 505 -8.40 22.01 -36.44
CA ALA A 505 -9.01 21.80 -35.13
C ALA A 505 -10.45 22.33 -35.02
N SER A 506 -10.84 23.29 -35.86
CA SER A 506 -12.15 23.96 -35.81
C SER A 506 -13.32 23.16 -36.42
N ALA A 507 -13.08 21.96 -36.96
CA ALA A 507 -14.07 21.22 -37.76
C ALA A 507 -14.74 20.03 -37.05
N VAL A 508 -14.29 19.65 -35.84
CA VAL A 508 -14.71 18.39 -35.17
C VAL A 508 -15.69 18.61 -33.99
N GLN A 509 -15.97 19.86 -33.61
CA GLN A 509 -16.76 20.18 -32.42
C GLN A 509 -18.28 19.91 -32.53
N SER A 510 -18.81 19.65 -33.74
CA SER A 510 -20.25 19.62 -34.04
C SER A 510 -21.00 18.32 -33.62
N GLY A 511 -20.60 17.67 -32.53
CA GLY A 511 -21.11 16.33 -32.17
C GLY A 511 -20.96 15.88 -30.72
N ARG A 512 -20.89 16.83 -29.77
CA ARG A 512 -21.00 16.54 -28.32
C ARG A 512 -22.18 17.30 -27.74
N TYR A 513 -22.92 16.68 -26.82
CA TYR A 513 -23.97 17.36 -26.08
C TYR A 513 -23.39 18.38 -25.08
N GLU A 514 -24.18 19.38 -24.72
CA GLU A 514 -23.87 20.35 -23.68
C GLU A 514 -24.78 20.16 -22.47
N ASP A 515 -24.20 20.23 -21.28
CA ASP A 515 -24.91 20.26 -20.02
C ASP A 515 -25.47 21.66 -19.75
N LYS A 516 -26.80 21.77 -19.84
CA LYS A 516 -27.54 23.04 -19.74
C LYS A 516 -27.68 23.53 -18.29
N ARG A 517 -27.36 22.70 -17.29
CA ARG A 517 -27.54 23.02 -15.87
C ARG A 517 -26.60 24.13 -15.43
N ILE A 518 -27.18 25.22 -14.93
CA ILE A 518 -26.46 26.44 -14.51
C ILE A 518 -25.44 26.12 -13.40
N GLN A 519 -25.74 25.12 -12.57
CA GLN A 519 -24.92 24.63 -11.47
C GLN A 519 -25.12 23.11 -11.35
N VAL A 520 -24.09 22.37 -10.96
CA VAL A 520 -24.15 20.91 -10.81
C VAL A 520 -23.54 20.49 -9.49
N ARG A 521 -24.03 19.40 -8.89
CA ARG A 521 -23.38 18.75 -7.76
C ARG A 521 -22.33 17.77 -8.27
N THR A 522 -21.12 17.88 -7.73
CA THR A 522 -19.95 17.09 -8.12
C THR A 522 -19.04 16.92 -6.92
N TRP A 523 -18.52 15.71 -6.70
CA TRP A 523 -17.38 15.46 -5.81
C TRP A 523 -16.14 15.14 -6.63
N PHE A 524 -14.95 15.37 -6.08
CA PHE A 524 -13.70 15.01 -6.75
C PHE A 524 -12.56 14.67 -5.80
N GLN A 525 -11.62 13.86 -6.30
CA GLN A 525 -10.39 13.48 -5.63
C GLN A 525 -9.17 13.85 -6.49
N LEU A 526 -8.09 14.26 -5.83
CA LEU A 526 -6.80 14.60 -6.43
C LEU A 526 -5.69 13.80 -5.72
N TYR A 527 -5.05 12.87 -6.44
CA TYR A 527 -3.86 12.18 -5.96
C TYR A 527 -2.63 12.95 -6.44
N CYS A 528 -2.10 13.81 -5.57
CA CYS A 528 -1.04 14.76 -5.91
C CYS A 528 0.34 14.12 -5.69
N PHE A 529 1.05 13.81 -6.77
CA PHE A 529 2.32 13.08 -6.73
C PHE A 529 3.55 13.99 -6.74
N PHE A 530 4.54 13.53 -5.98
CA PHE A 530 5.91 14.04 -5.85
C PHE A 530 6.85 12.83 -5.79
N PRO A 531 8.18 12.98 -5.96
CA PRO A 531 9.09 11.85 -6.18
C PRO A 531 8.92 10.66 -5.22
N ASN A 532 8.81 10.93 -3.91
CA ASN A 532 8.77 9.90 -2.86
C ASN A 532 7.45 9.92 -2.02
N LYS A 533 6.39 10.61 -2.49
CA LYS A 533 5.17 10.86 -1.69
C LYS A 533 3.97 11.23 -2.57
N CYS A 534 2.78 10.80 -2.15
CA CYS A 534 1.50 11.25 -2.71
C CYS A 534 0.66 11.92 -1.61
N TYR A 535 -0.10 12.95 -1.97
CA TYR A 535 -1.16 13.51 -1.13
C TYR A 535 -2.51 13.32 -1.81
N THR A 536 -3.34 12.41 -1.30
CA THR A 536 -4.78 12.41 -1.61
C THR A 536 -5.42 13.66 -1.03
N LEU A 537 -6.24 14.35 -1.84
CA LEU A 537 -7.15 15.41 -1.43
C LEU A 537 -8.54 15.05 -1.97
N GLU A 538 -9.56 15.01 -1.12
CA GLU A 538 -10.93 14.66 -1.49
C GLU A 538 -11.93 15.72 -1.04
N SER A 539 -12.83 16.10 -1.95
CA SER A 539 -13.99 16.95 -1.65
C SER A 539 -15.21 16.07 -1.42
N LYS A 540 -16.09 16.51 -0.53
CA LYS A 540 -17.49 16.06 -0.55
C LYS A 540 -18.20 16.60 -1.80
N PRO A 541 -19.45 16.19 -2.07
CA PRO A 541 -20.26 16.80 -3.12
C PRO A 541 -20.51 18.31 -2.88
N ASP A 542 -20.02 19.16 -3.78
CA ASP A 542 -20.23 20.62 -3.76
C ASP A 542 -20.75 21.11 -5.13
N ILE A 543 -21.20 22.36 -5.20
CA ILE A 543 -21.92 22.96 -6.33
C ILE A 543 -20.96 23.71 -7.26
N PHE A 544 -20.86 23.26 -8.52
CA PHE A 544 -20.06 23.87 -9.58
C PHE A 544 -20.92 24.61 -10.61
N LYS A 545 -20.93 25.93 -10.56
CA LYS A 545 -21.41 26.79 -11.66
C LYS A 545 -20.41 26.80 -12.82
N THR A 546 -20.85 27.18 -14.02
CA THR A 546 -19.95 27.42 -15.15
C THR A 546 -18.85 28.43 -14.78
N ASN A 547 -17.59 28.10 -15.11
CA ASN A 547 -16.35 28.80 -14.74
C ASN A 547 -16.01 28.83 -13.23
N GLN A 548 -16.83 28.24 -12.34
CA GLN A 548 -16.49 28.10 -10.92
C GLN A 548 -15.37 27.06 -10.72
N SER A 549 -14.52 27.31 -9.73
CA SER A 549 -13.43 26.44 -9.35
C SER A 549 -13.35 26.24 -7.84
N TRP A 550 -13.02 25.03 -7.40
CA TRP A 550 -12.91 24.63 -6.00
C TRP A 550 -11.59 23.88 -5.77
N GLY A 551 -10.98 23.98 -4.58
CA GLY A 551 -9.76 23.25 -4.24
C GLY A 551 -8.88 23.90 -3.17
N TRP A 552 -7.75 23.25 -2.88
CA TRP A 552 -6.91 23.47 -1.71
C TRP A 552 -5.79 24.50 -1.92
N ARG A 553 -5.26 25.04 -0.81
CA ARG A 553 -4.15 26.02 -0.78
C ARG A 553 -3.17 25.72 0.35
N SER A 554 -2.01 25.12 0.06
CA SER A 554 -1.10 24.62 1.09
C SER A 554 0.36 25.03 0.91
N HIS A 555 1.04 25.19 2.05
CA HIS A 555 2.49 25.36 2.11
C HIS A 555 3.23 24.02 1.97
N LYS A 556 2.63 22.89 2.40
CA LYS A 556 3.18 21.54 2.16
C LYS A 556 3.30 21.28 0.65
N LEU A 557 2.21 21.50 -0.10
CA LEU A 557 2.18 21.40 -1.57
C LEU A 557 3.20 22.33 -2.24
N TYR A 558 3.38 23.56 -1.73
CA TYR A 558 4.37 24.50 -2.27
C TYR A 558 5.80 23.99 -2.10
N ARG A 559 6.18 23.69 -0.85
CA ARG A 559 7.52 23.19 -0.51
C ARG A 559 7.85 21.95 -1.34
N ASP A 560 6.90 21.03 -1.43
CA ASP A 560 7.12 19.71 -2.04
C ASP A 560 7.14 19.75 -3.58
N ALA A 561 6.41 20.69 -4.21
CA ALA A 561 6.50 20.93 -5.65
C ALA A 561 7.83 21.61 -6.05
N MET A 562 8.33 22.51 -5.21
CA MET A 562 9.55 23.30 -5.48
C MET A 562 10.85 22.61 -5.01
N ASP A 563 10.73 21.50 -4.26
CA ASP A 563 11.83 20.69 -3.71
C ASP A 563 12.84 20.24 -4.79
N SER A 564 12.34 19.97 -6.01
CA SER A 564 13.15 19.56 -7.17
C SER A 564 13.81 20.72 -7.94
N GLY A 565 13.69 21.96 -7.46
CA GLY A 565 14.39 23.13 -7.99
C GLY A 565 14.12 23.39 -9.48
N GLN A 566 15.15 23.27 -10.32
CA GLN A 566 15.03 23.47 -11.78
C GLN A 566 14.25 22.36 -12.50
N LYS A 567 13.96 21.24 -11.81
CA LYS A 567 13.08 20.17 -12.27
C LYS A 567 11.75 20.15 -11.51
N ALA A 568 11.30 21.29 -11.00
CA ALA A 568 10.04 21.39 -10.26
C ALA A 568 8.84 21.04 -11.19
N SER A 569 8.27 19.86 -10.97
CA SER A 569 7.07 19.36 -11.64
C SER A 569 6.05 18.88 -10.61
N PHE A 570 4.79 18.80 -11.04
CA PHE A 570 3.68 18.31 -10.24
C PHE A 570 2.78 17.47 -11.13
N GLU A 571 2.48 16.26 -10.68
CA GLU A 571 1.62 15.32 -11.41
C GLU A 571 0.43 14.97 -10.54
N CYS A 572 -0.75 14.81 -11.15
CA CYS A 572 -1.96 14.47 -10.40
C CYS A 572 -2.85 13.51 -11.19
N ALA A 573 -3.27 12.42 -10.57
CA ALA A 573 -4.44 11.68 -11.03
C ALA A 573 -5.69 12.38 -10.47
N VAL A 574 -6.60 12.77 -11.36
CA VAL A 574 -7.85 13.47 -11.06
C VAL A 574 -8.99 12.46 -11.20
N VAL A 575 -9.90 12.45 -10.23
CA VAL A 575 -11.15 11.68 -10.27
C VAL A 575 -12.29 12.61 -9.94
N LEU A 576 -13.40 12.58 -10.68
CA LEU A 576 -14.58 13.39 -10.39
C LEU A 576 -15.85 12.69 -10.85
N CYS A 577 -16.95 12.91 -10.13
CA CYS A 577 -18.25 12.34 -10.48
C CYS A 577 -19.38 13.30 -10.15
N HIS A 578 -20.41 13.31 -10.98
CA HIS A 578 -21.70 13.89 -10.60
C HIS A 578 -22.38 13.06 -9.51
N VAL A 579 -23.30 13.72 -8.81
CA VAL A 579 -24.34 13.13 -7.94
C VAL A 579 -25.68 13.29 -8.64
#